data_AF-X8DTG1-F1
#
_entry.id   AF-X8DTG1-F1
#
_cell.length_a   1.000
_cell.length_b   1.000
_cell.length_c   1.000
_cell.angle_alpha   90.00
_cell.angle_beta   90.00
_cell.angle_gamma   90.00
#
_symmetry.space_group_name_H-M   'P 1'
#
loop_
_entity.id
_entity.type
_entity.pdbx_description
1 polymer ?
#
loop_
_entity_poly.entity_id
_entity_poly.type
_entity_poly.pdbx_seq_one_letter_code
_entity_poly.pdbx_strand_id
1 'polypeptide(L)'
;MSSSSTHDALVTAAWREHYPYLVNLAYQMLGDIGDAEDAVQEAFVRLARAEETEIDEPRAWLSVVVGRLCLDQLRSARMRRERTGSHPWWNPLPRCMFRRLPIRPIGSRWMMRYAVPCWRCCAR
;
A
#
# COMPACT_ATOMS: atom_id res chain seq x y z
N MET A 1 -23.63 -19.99 6.27
CA MET A 1 -24.16 -18.89 5.42
C MET A 1 -24.06 -17.52 6.10
N SER A 2 -24.02 -17.40 7.43
CA SER A 2 -24.00 -16.10 8.12
C SER A 2 -22.64 -15.36 8.11
N SER A 3 -21.52 -16.07 8.00
CA SER A 3 -20.18 -15.45 8.07
C SER A 3 -19.84 -14.59 6.84
N SER A 4 -20.20 -15.04 5.63
CA SER A 4 -19.91 -14.28 4.39
C SER A 4 -20.63 -12.92 4.34
N SER A 5 -21.89 -12.86 4.81
CA SER A 5 -22.66 -11.60 4.82
C SER A 5 -22.15 -10.59 5.86
N THR A 6 -21.50 -11.06 6.92
CA THR A 6 -20.94 -10.18 7.97
C THR A 6 -19.63 -9.58 7.48
N HIS A 7 -18.78 -10.39 6.86
CA HIS A 7 -17.53 -9.95 6.23
C HIS A 7 -17.76 -8.89 5.14
N ASP A 8 -18.75 -9.08 4.26
CA ASP A 8 -19.10 -8.10 3.22
C ASP A 8 -19.54 -6.75 3.82
N ALA A 9 -20.27 -6.78 4.94
CA ALA A 9 -20.67 -5.58 5.66
C ALA A 9 -19.46 -4.86 6.29
N LEU A 10 -18.52 -5.61 6.87
CA LEU A 10 -17.26 -5.09 7.40
C LEU A 10 -16.43 -4.40 6.30
N VAL A 11 -16.26 -5.06 5.14
CA VAL A 11 -15.54 -4.50 3.99
C VAL A 11 -16.19 -3.20 3.53
N THR A 12 -17.52 -3.18 3.42
CA THR A 12 -18.29 -2.01 3.00
C THR A 12 -18.14 -0.84 3.98
N ALA A 13 -18.19 -1.13 5.29
CA ALA A 13 -18.01 -0.11 6.32
C ALA A 13 -16.58 0.46 6.28
N ALA A 14 -15.57 -0.42 6.22
CA ALA A 14 -14.17 -0.03 6.13
C ALA A 14 -13.87 0.81 4.87
N TRP A 15 -14.51 0.50 3.74
CA TRP A 15 -14.39 1.29 2.51
C TRP A 15 -14.84 2.74 2.74
N ARG A 16 -16.06 2.93 3.26
CA ARG A 16 -16.61 4.27 3.48
C ARG A 16 -15.79 5.08 4.48
N GLU A 17 -15.27 4.43 5.52
CA GLU A 17 -14.57 5.09 6.60
C GLU A 17 -13.11 5.41 6.26
N HIS A 18 -12.41 4.52 5.55
CA HIS A 18 -10.96 4.60 5.42
C HIS A 18 -10.48 4.93 4.01
N TYR A 19 -11.30 4.79 2.97
CA TYR A 19 -10.87 5.02 1.59
C TYR A 19 -10.23 6.41 1.38
N PRO A 20 -10.84 7.55 1.79
CA PRO A 20 -10.24 8.87 1.55
C PRO A 20 -8.89 9.05 2.26
N TYR A 21 -8.77 8.49 3.47
CA TYR A 21 -7.54 8.53 4.25
C TYR A 21 -6.43 7.70 3.59
N LEU A 22 -6.75 6.49 3.14
CA LEU A 22 -5.80 5.58 2.50
C LEU A 22 -5.34 6.10 1.14
N VAL A 23 -6.24 6.71 0.34
CA VAL A 23 -5.88 7.36 -0.92
C VAL A 23 -4.93 8.52 -0.66
N ASN A 24 -5.20 9.37 0.33
CA ASN A 24 -4.29 10.46 0.68
C ASN A 24 -2.92 9.95 1.15
N LEU A 25 -2.89 8.86 1.93
CA LEU A 25 -1.64 8.22 2.36
C LEU A 25 -0.85 7.70 1.16
N ALA A 26 -1.48 6.94 0.26
CA ALA A 26 -0.86 6.40 -0.93
C ALA A 26 -0.40 7.49 -1.90
N TYR A 27 -1.21 8.54 -2.07
CA TYR A 27 -0.88 9.70 -2.89
C TYR A 27 0.37 10.42 -2.38
N GLN A 28 0.54 10.56 -1.07
CA GLN A 28 1.76 11.14 -0.51
C GLN A 28 3.01 10.26 -0.72
N MET A 29 2.83 8.94 -0.88
CA MET A 29 3.94 8.02 -1.18
C MET A 29 4.27 7.94 -2.68
N LEU A 30 3.26 7.96 -3.56
CA LEU A 30 3.42 7.71 -5.00
C LEU A 30 3.49 9.01 -5.82
N GLY A 31 2.82 10.06 -5.37
CA GLY A 31 2.75 11.36 -6.07
C GLY A 31 1.83 11.38 -7.28
N ASP A 32 1.14 10.28 -7.57
CA ASP A 32 0.13 10.14 -8.61
C ASP A 32 -1.18 9.64 -8.01
N ILE A 33 -2.30 10.22 -8.45
CA ILE A 33 -3.62 9.90 -7.89
C ILE A 33 -4.15 8.55 -8.41
N GLY A 34 -3.88 8.20 -9.67
CA GLY A 34 -4.30 6.92 -10.24
C GLY A 34 -3.57 5.76 -9.57
N ASP A 35 -2.24 5.86 -9.46
CA ASP A 35 -1.44 4.83 -8.77
C ASP A 35 -1.83 4.68 -7.29
N ALA A 36 -2.28 5.77 -6.65
CA ALA A 36 -2.75 5.77 -5.28
C ALA A 36 -4.11 5.06 -5.12
N GLU A 37 -5.08 5.37 -5.98
CA GLU A 37 -6.39 4.71 -5.98
C GLU A 37 -6.24 3.21 -6.28
N ASP A 38 -5.41 2.83 -7.25
CA ASP A 38 -5.14 1.43 -7.60
C ASP A 38 -4.57 0.65 -6.41
N ALA A 39 -3.60 1.24 -5.69
CA ALA A 39 -3.02 0.61 -4.50
C ALA A 39 -4.06 0.41 -3.39
N VAL A 40 -4.98 1.36 -3.21
CA VAL A 40 -6.06 1.25 -2.21
C VAL A 40 -7.09 0.20 -2.63
N GLN A 41 -7.49 0.19 -3.90
CA GLN A 41 -8.42 -0.80 -4.43
C GLN A 41 -7.90 -2.22 -4.27
N GLU A 42 -6.64 -2.47 -4.64
CA GLU A 42 -5.98 -3.77 -4.44
C GLU A 42 -5.94 -4.17 -2.95
N ALA A 43 -5.74 -3.21 -2.03
CA ALA A 43 -5.79 -3.49 -0.60
C ALA A 43 -7.19 -3.96 -0.14
N PHE A 44 -8.25 -3.33 -0.64
CA PHE A 44 -9.63 -3.74 -0.33
C PHE A 44 -10.01 -5.08 -0.98
N VAL A 45 -9.50 -5.39 -2.17
CA VAL A 45 -9.67 -6.73 -2.79
C VAL A 45 -9.02 -7.80 -1.91
N ARG A 46 -7.86 -7.52 -1.32
CA ARG A 46 -7.21 -8.43 -0.37
C ARG A 46 -7.98 -8.57 0.93
N LEU A 47 -8.57 -7.47 1.43
CA LEU A 47 -9.43 -7.50 2.62
C LEU A 47 -10.66 -8.39 2.38
N ALA A 48 -11.32 -8.25 1.23
CA ALA A 48 -12.48 -9.07 0.87
C ALA A 48 -12.17 -10.57 0.78
N ARG A 49 -10.91 -10.94 0.47
CA ARG A 49 -10.44 -12.33 0.41
C ARG A 49 -9.88 -12.87 1.73
N ALA A 50 -9.57 -12.00 2.69
CA ALA A 50 -9.07 -12.41 3.99
C ALA A 50 -10.23 -12.96 4.84
N GLU A 51 -9.94 -13.93 5.70
CA GLU A 51 -10.94 -14.43 6.65
C GLU A 51 -11.11 -13.45 7.82
N GLU A 52 -12.37 -13.24 8.26
CA GLU A 52 -12.74 -12.29 9.32
C GLU A 52 -11.99 -12.54 10.65
N THR A 53 -11.67 -13.81 10.94
CA THR A 53 -10.89 -14.24 12.12
C THR A 53 -9.41 -13.85 12.09
N GLU A 54 -8.91 -13.36 10.95
CA GLU A 54 -7.52 -12.94 10.81
C GLU A 54 -7.31 -11.44 11.09
N ILE A 55 -8.38 -10.64 11.11
CA ILE A 55 -8.31 -9.17 11.08
C ILE A 55 -9.08 -8.56 12.25
N ASP A 56 -8.38 -8.30 13.35
CA ASP A 56 -8.94 -7.63 14.54
C ASP A 56 -9.18 -6.12 14.33
N GLU A 57 -8.38 -5.46 13.48
CA GLU A 57 -8.39 -4.00 13.26
C GLU A 57 -8.20 -3.67 11.76
N PRO A 58 -9.30 -3.48 11.00
CA PRO A 58 -9.25 -3.26 9.55
C PRO A 58 -8.44 -2.03 9.15
N ARG A 59 -8.51 -0.93 9.93
CA ARG A 59 -7.80 0.32 9.61
C ARG A 59 -6.28 0.13 9.60
N ALA A 60 -5.78 -0.55 10.63
CA ALA A 60 -4.35 -0.79 10.78
C ALA A 60 -3.85 -1.79 9.73
N TRP A 61 -4.62 -2.83 9.46
CA TRP A 61 -4.32 -3.80 8.41
C TRP A 61 -4.24 -3.12 7.03
N LEU A 62 -5.25 -2.33 6.65
CA LEU A 62 -5.30 -1.62 5.37
C LEU A 62 -4.13 -0.64 5.22
N SER A 63 -3.78 0.11 6.26
CA SER A 63 -2.65 1.06 6.23
C SER A 63 -1.33 0.35 5.92
N VAL A 64 -1.12 -0.86 6.47
CA VAL A 64 0.07 -1.68 6.19
C VAL A 64 0.06 -2.20 4.77
N VAL A 65 -1.06 -2.75 4.31
CA VAL A 65 -1.18 -3.34 2.96
C VAL A 65 -0.98 -2.27 1.89
N VAL A 66 -1.64 -1.11 2.03
CA VAL A 66 -1.46 0.04 1.13
C VAL A 66 0.00 0.51 1.12
N GLY A 67 0.63 0.65 2.29
CA GLY A 67 2.03 1.04 2.39
C GLY A 67 2.98 0.06 1.69
N ARG A 68 2.72 -1.26 1.80
CA ARG A 68 3.49 -2.30 1.10
C ARG A 68 3.32 -2.20 -0.42
N LEU A 69 2.08 -2.10 -0.89
CA LEU A 69 1.78 -1.95 -2.32
C LEU A 69 2.50 -0.73 -2.91
N CYS A 70 2.47 0.41 -2.22
CA CYS A 70 3.20 1.61 -2.65
C CYS A 70 4.71 1.38 -2.74
N LEU A 71 5.32 0.70 -1.76
CA LEU A 71 6.75 0.39 -1.76
C LEU A 71 7.14 -0.60 -2.86
N ASP A 72 6.27 -1.56 -3.17
CA ASP A 72 6.49 -2.54 -4.25
C ASP A 72 6.38 -1.88 -5.63
N GLN A 73 5.43 -0.95 -5.80
CA GLN A 73 5.30 -0.11 -7.00
C GLN A 73 6.57 0.72 -7.22
N LEU A 74 7.06 1.44 -6.20
CA LEU A 74 8.27 2.25 -6.27
C LEU A 74 9.53 1.41 -6.59
N ARG A 75 9.66 0.22 -5.98
CA ARG A 75 10.75 -0.72 -6.29
C ARG A 75 10.67 -1.22 -7.73
N SER A 76 9.48 -1.58 -8.20
CA SER A 76 9.28 -2.03 -9.58
C SER A 76 9.56 -0.94 -10.62
N ALA A 77 9.15 0.30 -10.34
CA ALA A 77 9.47 1.47 -11.16
C ALA A 77 10.98 1.72 -11.24
N ARG A 78 11.71 1.60 -10.12
CA ARG A 78 13.17 1.70 -10.09
C ARG A 78 13.83 0.60 -10.93
N MET A 79 13.42 -0.66 -10.75
CA MET A 79 13.96 -1.80 -11.51
C MET A 79 13.71 -1.66 -13.02
N ARG A 80 12.54 -1.12 -13.44
CA ARG A 80 12.27 -0.83 -14.86
C ARG A 80 13.23 0.22 -15.41
N ARG A 81 13.50 1.31 -14.67
CA ARG A 81 14.46 2.34 -15.10
C ARG A 81 15.88 1.81 -15.24
N GLU A 82 16.32 0.97 -14.30
CA GLU A 82 17.63 0.33 -14.35
C GLU A 82 17.77 -0.60 -15.56
N ARG A 83 16.68 -1.28 -15.98
CA ARG A 83 16.65 -2.14 -17.17
C ARG A 83 16.46 -1.40 -18.49
N THR A 84 15.74 -0.27 -18.49
CA THR A 84 15.47 0.54 -19.70
C THR A 84 16.67 1.41 -20.12
N GLY A 85 17.69 1.56 -19.27
CA GLY A 85 18.93 2.29 -19.58
C GLY A 85 19.85 1.67 -20.66
N SER A 86 19.39 0.69 -21.45
CA SER A 86 20.21 -0.01 -22.46
C SER A 86 19.82 0.27 -23.92
N HIS A 87 18.95 1.25 -24.22
CA HIS A 87 18.59 1.58 -25.61
C HIS A 87 18.97 3.03 -25.99
N PRO A 88 19.86 3.24 -27.00
CA PRO A 88 20.47 4.56 -27.28
C PRO A 88 19.54 5.72 -27.70
N TRP A 89 18.24 5.49 -27.97
CA TRP A 89 17.42 6.44 -28.73
C TRP A 89 16.06 6.80 -28.12
N TRP A 90 15.71 6.33 -26.93
CA TRP A 90 14.45 6.73 -26.26
C TRP A 90 14.71 7.18 -24.81
N ASN A 91 14.54 8.47 -24.54
CA ASN A 91 14.58 9.04 -23.20
C ASN A 91 13.24 9.73 -22.87
N PRO A 92 12.31 9.07 -22.16
CA PRO A 92 11.21 9.76 -21.52
C PRO A 92 11.72 10.34 -20.19
N LEU A 93 11.73 11.68 -20.11
CA LEU A 93 12.25 12.45 -18.97
C LEU A 93 11.75 11.93 -17.60
N PRO A 94 12.59 11.95 -16.54
CA PRO A 94 12.21 11.46 -15.22
C PRO A 94 11.41 12.50 -14.42
N ARG A 95 10.23 12.12 -13.93
CA ARG A 95 9.58 12.76 -12.77
C ARG A 95 9.95 12.00 -11.50
N CYS A 96 10.96 12.47 -10.78
CA CYS A 96 11.29 12.02 -9.41
C CYS A 96 11.72 13.21 -8.56
N MET A 97 10.77 13.82 -7.87
CA MET A 97 11.03 14.75 -6.78
C MET A 97 10.35 14.16 -5.55
N PHE A 98 11.13 13.62 -4.61
CA PHE A 98 10.59 13.03 -3.37
C PHE A 98 10.88 13.98 -2.20
N ARG A 99 9.81 14.50 -1.57
CA ARG A 99 9.88 15.31 -0.36
C ARG A 99 9.48 14.45 0.85
N ARG A 100 10.32 14.55 1.88
CA ARG A 100 10.34 13.85 3.18
C ARG A 100 8.95 13.64 3.82
N LEU A 101 8.60 12.39 4.16
CA LEU A 101 7.51 12.06 5.08
C LEU A 101 8.05 11.51 6.40
N PRO A 102 7.58 12.00 7.57
CA PRO A 102 7.79 11.38 8.86
C PRO A 102 6.56 10.56 9.24
N ILE A 103 6.59 9.23 9.10
CA ILE A 103 5.55 8.36 9.66
C ILE A 103 6.12 7.68 10.90
N ARG A 104 5.62 8.04 12.09
CA ARG A 104 5.96 7.34 13.35
C ARG A 104 5.17 6.02 13.42
N PRO A 105 5.78 4.91 13.86
CA PRO A 105 5.08 3.63 13.96
C PRO A 105 4.00 3.68 15.06
N ILE A 106 2.79 3.24 14.72
CA ILE A 106 1.66 3.06 15.64
C ILE A 106 1.68 1.60 16.13
N GLY A 107 2.04 1.38 17.38
CA GLY A 107 1.77 0.15 18.14
C GLY A 107 2.85 -0.95 18.11
N SER A 108 3.28 -1.39 19.29
CA SER A 108 4.40 -2.32 19.53
C SER A 108 4.05 -3.82 19.49
N ARG A 109 2.79 -4.20 19.24
CA ARG A 109 2.36 -5.62 19.19
C ARG A 109 2.48 -6.27 17.79
N TRP A 110 2.83 -5.47 16.77
CA TRP A 110 2.72 -5.81 15.34
C TRP A 110 3.87 -6.65 14.75
N MET A 111 4.91 -6.99 15.53
CA MET A 111 6.18 -7.48 14.98
C MET A 111 6.18 -8.97 14.60
N MET A 112 5.23 -9.80 15.08
CA MET A 112 5.32 -11.27 14.90
C MET A 112 4.45 -11.88 13.79
N ARG A 113 3.35 -11.26 13.35
CA ARG A 113 2.40 -11.91 12.40
C ARG A 113 2.52 -11.43 10.95
N TYR A 114 3.03 -10.23 10.72
CA TYR A 114 3.23 -9.68 9.37
C TYR A 114 4.63 -9.05 9.26
N ALA A 115 5.66 -9.87 9.09
CA ALA A 115 7.03 -9.41 8.89
C ALA A 115 7.14 -8.51 7.64
N VAL A 116 7.08 -7.18 7.82
CA VAL A 116 7.65 -6.23 6.87
C VAL A 116 9.14 -6.19 7.21
N PRO A 117 10.06 -6.54 6.29
CA PRO A 117 11.48 -6.29 6.52
C PRO A 117 11.66 -4.82 6.88
N CYS A 118 12.44 -4.57 7.93
CA CYS A 118 12.76 -3.25 8.48
C CYS A 118 12.86 -2.20 7.36
N TRP A 119 12.00 -1.17 7.42
CA TRP A 119 11.92 -0.05 6.47
C TRP A 119 13.28 0.60 6.14
N ARG A 120 14.28 0.38 6.98
CA ARG A 120 15.64 0.91 6.85
C ARG A 120 16.59 0.03 6.03
N CYS A 121 16.27 -1.26 5.82
CA CYS A 121 17.09 -2.17 5.01
C CYS A 121 16.65 -2.25 3.54
N CYS A 122 15.36 -2.06 3.21
CA CYS A 122 14.90 -2.11 1.81
C CYS A 122 15.16 -0.82 0.99
N ALA A 123 15.72 0.22 1.61
CA ALA A 123 16.05 1.49 0.95
C ALA A 123 17.57 1.70 0.74
N ARG A 124 18.38 0.67 0.98
CA ARG A 124 19.82 0.66 0.64
C ARG A 124 20.09 -0.35 -0.46
#